data_AF-A0A367XFN2-F1
#
_entry.id   AF-A0A367XFN2-F1
#
_cell.length_a   1.000
_cell.length_b   1.000
_cell.length_c   1.000
_cell.angle_alpha   90.00
_cell.angle_beta   90.00
_cell.angle_gamma   90.00
#
_symmetry.space_group_name_H-M   'P 1'
#
loop_
_entity.id
_entity.type
_entity.pdbx_description
1 polymer ?
#
loop_
_entity_poly.entity_id
_entity_poly.type
_entity_poly.pdbx_seq_one_letter_code
_entity_poly.pdbx_strand_id
1 'polypeptide(L)'
;MTVVSVVRPEYLSDSNEFLRNFVNHEFLNILGVILAITLASVANIHLAFNRIEERYKTKNALTKSRHNLKKSAYWLIGLFVAGAVVVFIKPVACSSPVSIALFNSAALIILIWHILILVALTELVFRIEPSSPE
;
A
#
# COMPACT_ATOMS: atom_id res chain seq x y z
N MET A 1 -11.92 -11.29 -3.82
CA MET A 1 -13.04 -10.33 -3.65
C MET A 1 -13.42 -10.37 -2.18
N THR A 2 -12.97 -9.40 -1.39
CA THR A 2 -13.23 -9.36 0.06
C THR A 2 -14.44 -8.47 0.28
N VAL A 3 -15.52 -9.01 0.84
CA VAL A 3 -16.73 -8.25 1.17
C VAL A 3 -16.70 -7.98 2.67
N VAL A 4 -16.50 -6.71 3.04
CA VAL A 4 -16.67 -6.25 4.42
C VAL A 4 -18.10 -5.73 4.52
N SER A 5 -18.98 -6.47 5.19
CA SER A 5 -20.37 -6.06 5.44
C SER A 5 -20.50 -5.58 6.88
N VAL A 6 -20.73 -4.28 7.07
CA VAL A 6 -21.00 -3.72 8.40
C VAL A 6 -22.50 -3.54 8.56
N VAL A 7 -23.05 -4.22 9.57
CA VAL A 7 -24.49 -4.31 9.86
C VAL A 7 -25.07 -2.97 10.34
N ARG A 8 -24.22 -2.02 10.75
CA ARG A 8 -24.61 -0.64 11.08
C ARG A 8 -23.68 0.39 10.42
N PRO A 9 -24.19 1.24 9.51
CA PRO A 9 -23.37 2.27 8.86
C PRO A 9 -22.82 3.30 9.86
N GLU A 10 -23.45 3.45 11.03
CA GLU A 10 -23.03 4.36 12.11
C GLU A 10 -21.57 4.16 12.53
N TYR A 11 -21.10 2.90 12.66
CA TYR A 11 -19.73 2.60 13.11
C TYR A 11 -18.64 3.01 12.12
N LEU A 12 -18.99 3.04 10.83
CA LEU A 12 -18.09 3.40 9.74
C LEU A 12 -18.34 4.81 9.20
N SER A 13 -19.43 5.46 9.59
CA SER A 13 -19.73 6.85 9.25
C SER A 13 -18.91 7.82 10.11
N ASP A 14 -19.04 9.11 9.83
CA ASP A 14 -18.37 10.18 10.61
C ASP A 14 -18.99 10.39 12.01
N SER A 15 -20.03 9.62 12.38
CA SER A 15 -20.42 9.44 13.78
C SER A 15 -19.29 8.83 14.61
N ASN A 16 -18.38 8.08 13.97
CA ASN A 16 -17.12 7.66 14.55
C ASN A 16 -16.10 8.80 14.40
N GLU A 17 -15.83 9.50 15.50
CA GLU A 17 -14.92 10.64 15.51
C GLU A 17 -13.51 10.28 15.04
N PHE A 18 -13.05 9.06 15.31
CA PHE A 18 -11.77 8.57 14.80
C PHE A 18 -11.78 8.55 13.25
N LEU A 19 -12.77 7.92 12.62
CA LEU A 19 -12.82 7.84 11.15
C LEU A 19 -13.04 9.21 10.50
N ARG A 20 -13.80 10.09 11.15
CA ARG A 20 -13.98 11.48 10.69
C ARG A 20 -12.65 12.22 10.62
N ASN A 21 -11.84 12.11 11.68
CA ASN A 21 -10.56 12.80 11.77
C ASN A 21 -9.43 12.07 11.02
N PHE A 22 -9.56 10.76 10.83
CA PHE A 22 -8.57 9.94 10.13
C PHE A 22 -8.70 10.05 8.60
N VAL A 23 -9.91 9.90 8.05
CA VAL A 23 -10.16 9.89 6.59
C VAL A 23 -10.21 11.31 6.04
N ASN A 24 -9.09 12.00 6.16
CA ASN A 24 -8.82 13.34 5.63
C ASN A 24 -7.33 13.42 5.19
N HIS A 25 -6.68 14.57 5.34
CA HIS A 25 -5.26 14.75 5.06
C HIS A 25 -4.34 13.82 5.90
N GLU A 26 -4.73 13.44 7.12
CA GLU A 26 -4.00 12.48 7.96
C GLU A 26 -3.84 11.12 7.29
N PHE A 27 -4.91 10.61 6.68
CA PHE A 27 -4.87 9.37 5.91
C PHE A 27 -3.85 9.45 4.76
N LEU A 28 -3.82 10.56 4.00
CA LEU A 28 -2.84 10.75 2.93
C LEU A 28 -1.42 10.87 3.45
N ASN A 29 -1.22 11.50 4.61
CA ASN A 29 0.10 11.57 5.24
C ASN A 29 0.61 10.17 5.58
N ILE A 30 -0.22 9.32 6.16
CA ILE A 30 0.14 7.93 6.50
C ILE A 30 0.43 7.13 5.22
N LEU A 31 -0.42 7.22 4.20
CA LEU A 31 -0.17 6.55 2.92
C LEU A 31 1.13 7.04 2.27
N GLY A 32 1.42 8.34 2.35
CA GLY A 32 2.63 8.95 1.81
C GLY A 32 3.89 8.44 2.50
N VAL A 33 3.87 8.32 3.83
CA VAL A 33 4.97 7.74 4.60
C VAL A 33 5.19 6.27 4.22
N ILE A 34 4.12 5.46 4.18
CA ILE A 34 4.21 4.06 3.78
C ILE A 34 4.77 3.96 2.36
N LEU A 35 4.26 4.75 1.42
CA LEU A 35 4.71 4.75 0.03
C LEU A 35 6.21 5.09 -0.07
N ALA A 36 6.66 6.15 0.61
CA ALA A 36 8.05 6.58 0.58
C ALA A 36 9.01 5.51 1.11
N ILE A 37 8.71 4.94 2.27
CA ILE A 37 9.49 3.83 2.86
C ILE A 37 9.50 2.64 1.89
N THR A 38 8.35 2.30 1.34
CA THR A 38 8.23 1.13 0.48
C THR A 38 8.98 1.28 -0.85
N LEU A 39 8.95 2.48 -1.46
CA LEU A 39 9.71 2.75 -2.68
C LEU A 39 11.22 2.70 -2.46
N ALA A 40 11.69 3.20 -1.31
CA ALA A 40 13.10 3.06 -0.92
C ALA A 40 13.49 1.57 -0.79
N SER A 41 12.65 0.76 -0.13
CA SER A 41 12.86 -0.69 -0.04
C SER A 41 12.87 -1.37 -1.41
N VAL A 42 11.97 -0.98 -2.33
CA VAL A 42 11.95 -1.50 -3.71
C VAL A 42 13.26 -1.24 -4.44
N ALA A 43 13.83 -0.04 -4.32
CA ALA A 43 15.11 0.30 -4.94
C ALA A 43 16.25 -0.58 -4.39
N ASN A 44 16.29 -0.78 -3.06
CA ASN A 44 17.27 -1.65 -2.42
C ASN A 44 17.15 -3.11 -2.87
N ILE A 45 15.92 -3.65 -2.97
CA ILE A 45 15.67 -5.00 -3.48
C ILE A 45 16.11 -5.12 -4.95
N HIS A 46 15.83 -4.10 -5.77
CA HIS A 46 16.22 -4.09 -7.17
C HIS A 46 17.75 -4.15 -7.35
N LEU A 47 18.50 -3.42 -6.52
CA LEU A 47 19.97 -3.49 -6.49
C LEU A 47 20.47 -4.84 -5.97
N ALA A 48 19.82 -5.41 -4.96
CA ALA A 48 20.16 -6.73 -4.44
C ALA A 48 19.99 -7.83 -5.50
N PHE A 49 18.92 -7.77 -6.31
CA PHE A 49 18.73 -8.67 -7.45
C PHE A 49 19.86 -8.56 -8.47
N ASN A 50 20.37 -7.34 -8.77
CA ASN A 50 21.54 -7.18 -9.66
C ASN A 50 22.77 -7.91 -9.11
N ARG A 51 23.08 -7.70 -7.82
CA ARG A 51 24.24 -8.32 -7.16
C ARG A 51 24.17 -9.85 -7.19
N ILE A 52 22.98 -10.42 -6.98
CA ILE A 52 22.77 -11.87 -7.04
C ILE A 52 23.04 -12.39 -8.47
N GLU A 53 22.45 -11.77 -9.49
CA GLU A 53 22.65 -12.20 -10.89
C GLU A 53 24.11 -12.07 -11.34
N GLU A 54 24.82 -11.03 -10.90
CA GLU A 54 26.25 -10.85 -11.15
C GLU A 54 27.10 -11.94 -10.47
N ARG A 55 26.82 -12.25 -9.20
CA ARG A 55 27.54 -13.29 -8.44
C ARG A 55 27.40 -14.67 -9.08
N TYR A 56 26.20 -15.05 -9.48
CA TYR A 56 25.94 -16.36 -10.10
C TYR A 56 26.17 -16.39 -11.61
N LYS A 57 26.58 -15.27 -12.23
CA LYS A 57 26.77 -15.12 -13.69
C LYS A 57 25.53 -15.49 -14.51
N THR A 58 24.35 -15.46 -13.89
CA THR A 58 23.06 -15.81 -14.50
C THR A 58 22.28 -14.54 -14.80
N LYS A 59 22.69 -13.83 -15.86
CA LYS A 59 21.98 -12.62 -16.33
C LYS A 59 20.51 -12.95 -16.60
N ASN A 60 19.61 -12.09 -16.12
CA ASN A 60 18.16 -12.17 -16.33
C ASN A 60 17.44 -13.36 -15.66
N ALA A 61 18.08 -14.09 -14.74
CA ALA A 61 17.44 -15.19 -14.02
C ALA A 61 16.25 -14.73 -13.15
N LEU A 62 16.27 -13.49 -12.65
CA LEU A 62 15.26 -12.94 -11.74
C LEU A 62 14.28 -11.98 -12.44
N THR A 63 14.17 -12.05 -13.77
CA THR A 63 13.25 -11.19 -14.57
C THR A 63 11.81 -11.23 -14.07
N LYS A 64 11.29 -12.41 -13.71
CA LYS A 64 9.94 -12.57 -13.14
C LYS A 64 9.81 -11.83 -11.81
N SER A 65 10.79 -11.97 -10.92
CA SER A 65 10.82 -11.29 -9.61
C SER A 65 10.89 -9.77 -9.77
N ARG A 66 11.70 -9.27 -10.72
CA ARG A 66 11.76 -7.83 -11.07
C ARG A 66 10.42 -7.31 -11.59
N HIS A 67 9.76 -8.06 -12.47
CA HIS A 67 8.46 -7.67 -12.99
C HIS A 67 7.42 -7.58 -11.88
N ASN A 68 7.39 -8.57 -10.97
CA ASN A 68 6.50 -8.56 -9.81
C ASN A 68 6.80 -7.40 -8.86
N LEU A 69 8.08 -7.13 -8.59
CA LEU A 69 8.52 -6.00 -7.76
C LEU A 69 8.06 -4.66 -8.37
N LYS A 70 8.28 -4.46 -9.67
CA LYS A 70 7.82 -3.29 -10.42
C LYS A 70 6.30 -3.15 -10.34
N LYS A 71 5.57 -4.24 -10.58
CA LYS A 71 4.10 -4.28 -10.49
C LYS A 71 3.60 -3.88 -9.10
N SER A 72 4.22 -4.39 -8.03
CA SER A 72 3.89 -4.01 -6.65
C SER A 72 4.13 -2.51 -6.39
N ALA A 73 5.24 -1.96 -6.89
CA ALA A 73 5.52 -0.53 -6.75
C ALA A 73 4.47 0.35 -7.47
N TYR A 74 4.08 -0.02 -8.69
CA TYR A 74 3.01 0.70 -9.40
C TYR A 74 1.64 0.55 -8.71
N TRP A 75 1.35 -0.61 -8.11
CA TRP A 75 0.12 -0.79 -7.32
C TRP A 75 0.07 0.13 -6.11
N LEU A 76 1.18 0.32 -5.40
CA LEU A 76 1.26 1.27 -4.28
C LEU A 76 0.99 2.70 -4.73
N ILE A 77 1.61 3.13 -5.84
CA ILE A 77 1.36 4.46 -6.41
C ILE A 77 -0.13 4.59 -6.80
N GLY A 78 -0.69 3.57 -7.46
CA GLY A 78 -2.11 3.56 -7.83
C GLY A 78 -3.05 3.63 -6.64
N LEU A 79 -2.76 2.90 -5.55
CA LEU A 79 -3.52 2.94 -4.31
C LEU A 79 -3.39 4.29 -3.60
N PHE A 80 -2.21 4.92 -3.63
CA PHE A 80 -2.02 6.27 -3.10
C PHE A 80 -2.89 7.29 -3.85
N VAL A 81 -2.89 7.24 -5.18
CA VAL A 81 -3.76 8.09 -6.02
C VAL A 81 -5.23 7.82 -5.73
N ALA A 82 -5.63 6.55 -5.61
CA ALA A 82 -7.00 6.20 -5.22
C ALA A 82 -7.38 6.74 -3.82
N GLY A 83 -6.44 6.70 -2.87
CA GLY A 83 -6.62 7.29 -1.54
C GLY A 83 -6.81 8.80 -1.59
N ALA A 84 -6.01 9.49 -2.40
CA ALA A 84 -6.16 10.93 -2.65
C ALA A 84 -7.55 11.25 -3.23
N VAL A 85 -8.00 10.49 -4.23
CA VAL A 85 -9.33 10.62 -4.81
C VAL A 85 -10.43 10.43 -3.75
N VAL A 86 -10.31 9.43 -2.87
CA VAL A 86 -11.26 9.21 -1.76
C VAL A 86 -11.34 10.43 -0.85
N VAL A 87 -10.19 11.01 -0.45
CA VAL A 87 -10.16 12.17 0.46
C VAL A 87 -10.69 13.44 -0.20
N PHE A 88 -10.39 13.68 -1.48
CA PHE A 88 -10.88 14.86 -2.20
C PHE A 88 -12.37 14.77 -2.56
N ILE A 89 -12.87 13.58 -2.90
CA ILE A 89 -14.28 13.40 -3.31
C ILE A 89 -15.21 13.29 -2.10
N LYS A 90 -14.78 12.66 -1.00
CA LYS A 90 -15.61 12.48 0.21
C LYS A 90 -16.37 13.76 0.64
N PRO A 91 -15.75 14.95 0.80
CA PRO A 91 -16.47 16.13 1.27
C PRO A 91 -17.52 16.67 0.29
N VAL A 92 -17.40 16.35 -1.01
CA VAL A 92 -18.28 16.89 -2.06
C VAL A 92 -19.40 15.90 -2.42
N ALA A 93 -19.13 14.59 -2.36
CA ALA A 93 -20.06 13.55 -2.76
C ALA A 93 -20.90 12.96 -1.61
N CYS A 94 -20.52 13.19 -0.35
CA CYS A 94 -21.20 12.60 0.80
C CYS A 94 -22.28 13.51 1.37
N SER A 95 -23.54 13.19 1.08
CA SER A 95 -24.73 13.84 1.67
C SER A 95 -25.51 12.93 2.62
N SER A 96 -25.19 11.63 2.68
CA SER A 96 -25.87 10.64 3.53
C SER A 96 -24.89 9.85 4.41
N PRO A 97 -25.30 9.37 5.60
CA PRO A 97 -24.47 8.53 6.47
C PRO A 97 -23.94 7.27 5.78
N VAL A 98 -24.73 6.70 4.86
CA VAL A 98 -24.34 5.53 4.06
C VAL A 98 -23.20 5.88 3.10
N SER A 99 -23.30 7.01 2.38
CA SER A 99 -22.20 7.45 1.51
C SER A 99 -20.91 7.68 2.30
N ILE A 100 -20.98 8.33 3.46
CA ILE A 100 -19.80 8.55 4.33
C ILE A 100 -19.16 7.22 4.73
N ALA A 101 -19.97 6.24 5.16
CA ALA A 101 -19.50 4.92 5.54
C ALA A 101 -18.81 4.19 4.37
N LEU A 102 -19.27 4.37 3.14
CA LEU A 102 -18.62 3.79 1.94
C LEU A 102 -17.23 4.40 1.70
N PHE A 103 -17.09 5.72 1.76
CA PHE A 103 -15.78 6.37 1.58
C PHE A 103 -14.80 6.00 2.70
N ASN A 104 -15.26 5.95 3.95
CA ASN A 104 -14.43 5.51 5.07
C ASN A 104 -14.02 4.03 4.94
N SER A 105 -14.93 3.17 4.49
CA SER A 105 -14.61 1.76 4.20
C SER A 105 -13.55 1.63 3.09
N ALA A 106 -13.71 2.40 2.01
CA ALA A 106 -12.75 2.41 0.91
C ALA A 106 -11.36 2.85 1.39
N ALA A 107 -11.28 3.90 2.21
CA ALA A 107 -10.03 4.36 2.81
C ALA A 107 -9.35 3.26 3.65
N LEU A 108 -10.11 2.56 4.51
CA LEU A 108 -9.58 1.46 5.32
C LEU A 108 -9.08 0.29 4.46
N ILE A 109 -9.81 -0.06 3.39
CA ILE A 109 -9.39 -1.11 2.45
C ILE A 109 -8.07 -0.72 1.75
N ILE A 110 -7.95 0.54 1.33
CA ILE A 110 -6.72 1.08 0.72
C ILE A 110 -5.56 1.02 1.71
N LEU A 111 -5.79 1.37 2.98
CA LEU A 111 -4.77 1.29 4.03
C LEU A 111 -4.29 -0.14 4.23
N ILE A 112 -5.23 -1.08 4.39
CA ILE A 112 -4.92 -2.50 4.58
C ILE A 112 -4.09 -3.01 3.40
N TRP A 113 -4.46 -2.66 2.17
CA TRP A 113 -3.68 -3.05 0.99
C TRP A 113 -2.26 -2.48 0.99
N HIS A 114 -2.07 -1.22 1.41
CA HIS A 114 -0.73 -0.65 1.55
C HIS A 114 0.11 -1.44 2.57
N ILE A 115 -0.47 -1.76 3.73
CA ILE A 115 0.20 -2.53 4.79
C ILE A 115 0.57 -3.92 4.29
N LEU A 116 -0.34 -4.61 3.60
CA LEU A 116 -0.07 -5.96 3.05
C LEU A 116 1.08 -5.94 2.04
N ILE A 117 1.14 -4.94 1.16
CA ILE A 117 2.25 -4.82 0.20
C ILE A 117 3.55 -4.49 0.92
N LEU A 118 3.53 -3.62 1.93
CA LEU A 118 4.70 -3.32 2.76
C LEU A 118 5.23 -4.58 3.46
N VAL A 119 4.37 -5.38 4.07
CA VAL A 119 4.75 -6.65 4.71
C VAL A 119 5.37 -7.60 3.70
N ALA A 120 4.74 -7.80 2.53
CA ALA A 120 5.26 -8.69 1.50
C ALA A 120 6.65 -8.26 0.98
N LEU A 121 6.87 -6.95 0.84
CA LEU A 121 8.19 -6.42 0.44
C LEU A 121 9.21 -6.52 1.57
N THR A 122 8.80 -6.33 2.81
CA THR A 122 9.65 -6.47 3.99
C THR A 122 10.11 -7.93 4.14
N GLU A 123 9.20 -8.90 4.00
CA GLU A 123 9.55 -10.32 3.96
C GLU A 123 10.52 -10.65 2.82
N LEU A 124 10.34 -10.04 1.64
CA LEU A 124 11.27 -10.23 0.53
C LEU A 124 12.67 -9.69 0.85
N VAL A 125 12.78 -8.54 1.52
CA VAL A 125 14.08 -8.01 1.99
C VAL A 125 14.75 -9.00 2.94
N PHE A 126 14.02 -9.56 3.91
CA PHE A 126 14.59 -10.51 4.87
C PHE A 126 14.95 -11.87 4.28
N ARG A 127 14.30 -12.29 3.19
CA ARG A 127 14.67 -13.51 2.46
C ARG A 127 15.90 -13.36 1.58
N ILE A 128 16.31 -12.14 1.27
CA ILE A 128 17.56 -11.90 0.55
C ILE A 128 18.68 -11.94 1.60
N GLU A 129 19.35 -13.09 1.70
CA GLU A 129 20.44 -13.28 2.67
C GLU A 129 21.55 -12.24 2.46
N PRO A 130 22.09 -11.65 3.56
CA PRO A 130 23.29 -10.84 3.48
C PRO A 130 24.44 -11.74 3.00
N SER A 131 25.04 -11.40 1.88
CA SER A 131 26.18 -12.12 1.34
C SER A 131 27.36 -12.05 2.33
N SER A 132 27.55 -13.11 3.13
CA SER A 132 28.84 -13.35 3.79
C SER A 132 29.90 -13.54 2.70
N PRO A 133 31.05 -12.84 2.76
CA PRO A 133 32.21 -13.22 1.99
C PRO A 133 32.85 -14.44 2.66
N GLU A 134 32.66 -15.62 2.08
CA GLU A 134 33.61 -16.73 2.23
C GLU A 134 34.63 -16.65 1.10
#